data_AF-A0A3N4E549-F1
#
_entry.id   AF-A0A3N4E549-F1
#
_cell.length_a   1.000
_cell.length_b   1.000
_cell.length_c   1.000
_cell.angle_alpha   90.00
_cell.angle_beta   90.00
_cell.angle_gamma   90.00
#
_symmetry.space_group_name_H-M   'P 1'
#
loop_
_entity.id
_entity.type
_entity.pdbx_description
1 polymer ?
#
loop_
_entity_poly.entity_id
_entity_poly.type
_entity_poly.pdbx_seq_one_letter_code
_entity_poly.pdbx_strand_id
1 'polypeptide(L)' 'MLDNTKIQYPPLQLIQTWVWMMIESDNPELQDKGRNNLISAFGNLAKANEYLVEYTKK' A
#
# COMPACT_ATOMS: atom_id res chain seq x y z
N MET A 1 -25.83 3.68 -16.07
CA MET A 1 -24.38 3.45 -16.16
C MET A 1 -23.76 4.11 -14.95
N LEU A 2 -23.49 3.34 -13.89
CA LEU A 2 -23.05 3.83 -12.58
C LEU A 2 -21.65 3.28 -12.29
N ASP A 3 -20.70 3.59 -13.17
CA ASP A 3 -19.30 3.24 -12.99
C ASP A 3 -18.62 4.37 -12.22
N ASN A 4 -18.83 4.39 -10.91
CA ASN A 4 -18.13 5.30 -9.99
C ASN A 4 -17.61 4.53 -8.79
N THR A 5 -16.95 3.40 -9.05
CA THR A 5 -16.10 2.73 -8.07
C THR A 5 -14.85 3.58 -7.85
N LYS A 6 -15.00 4.67 -7.08
CA LYS A 6 -13.84 5.35 -6.50
C LYS A 6 -13.05 4.30 -5.73
N ILE A 7 -11.85 3.99 -6.23
CA ILE A 7 -10.93 3.09 -5.55
C ILE A 7 -10.70 3.67 -4.15
N GLN A 8 -11.19 2.97 -3.14
CA GLN A 8 -11.02 3.38 -1.75
C GLN A 8 -9.73 2.75 -1.25
N TYR A 9 -8.69 3.58 -1.16
CA TYR A 9 -7.43 3.15 -0.59
C TYR A 9 -7.52 3.08 0.95
N PRO A 10 -6.74 2.20 1.59
CA PRO A 10 -6.62 2.19 3.04
C PRO A 10 -6.07 3.51 3.59
N PRO A 11 -6.24 3.79 4.90
CA PRO A 11 -5.64 4.97 5.53
C PRO A 11 -4.12 5.00 5.36
N LEU A 12 -3.55 6.20 5.20
CA LEU A 12 -2.11 6.37 4.95
C LEU A 12 -1.23 5.68 6.01
N GLN A 13 -1.59 5.80 7.29
CA GLN A 13 -0.83 5.21 8.39
C GLN A 13 -0.74 3.69 8.27
N LEU A 14 -1.81 3.07 7.78
CA LEU A 14 -1.84 1.63 7.56
C LEU A 14 -0.94 1.22 6.38
N ILE A 15 -0.96 2.01 5.29
CA ILE A 15 -0.06 1.81 4.15
C ILE A 15 1.40 1.96 4.58
N GLN A 16 1.72 3.00 5.36
CA GLN A 16 3.05 3.23 5.92
C GLN A 16 3.50 2.06 6.81
N THR A 17 2.58 1.50 7.61
CA THR A 17 2.86 0.32 8.44
C THR A 17 3.23 -0.87 7.57
N TRP A 18 2.54 -1.11 6.46
CA TRP A 18 2.88 -2.21 5.55
C TRP A 18 4.21 -2.01 4.82
N VAL A 19 4.55 -0.77 4.47
CA VAL A 19 5.88 -0.42 3.93
C VAL A 19 6.96 -0.69 4.98
N TRP A 20 6.76 -0.25 6.22
CA TRP A 20 7.67 -0.54 7.33
C TRP A 20 7.83 -2.06 7.54
N MET A 21 6.73 -2.82 7.53
CA MET A 21 6.79 -4.28 7.64
C MET A 21 7.66 -4.91 6.55
N MET A 22 7.60 -4.39 5.32
CA MET A 22 8.35 -4.92 4.17
C MET A 22 9.84 -4.57 4.19
N ILE A 23 10.22 -3.39 4.71
CA ILE A 23 11.58 -2.86 4.59
C ILE A 23 12.37 -2.94 5.90
N GLU A 24 11.70 -2.68 7.02
CA GLU A 24 12.33 -2.46 8.32
C GLU A 24 12.13 -3.63 9.29
N SER A 25 11.25 -4.59 8.98
CA SER A 25 11.06 -5.76 9.84
C SER A 25 12.11 -6.82 9.57
N ASP A 26 12.70 -7.39 10.62
CA ASP A 26 13.57 -8.57 10.52
C ASP A 26 12.80 -9.90 10.47
N ASN A 27 11.47 -9.86 10.51
CA ASN A 27 10.63 -11.06 10.46
C ASN A 27 10.14 -11.31 9.02
N PRO A 28 10.56 -12.42 8.36
CA PRO A 28 10.16 -12.74 6.99
C PRO A 28 8.64 -12.82 6.78
N GLU A 29 7.89 -13.34 7.76
CA GLU A 29 6.43 -13.41 7.68
C GLU A 29 5.78 -12.02 7.70
N LEU A 30 6.36 -11.08 8.46
CA LEU A 30 5.88 -9.69 8.46
C LEU A 30 6.23 -9.00 7.14
N GLN A 31 7.40 -9.25 6.58
CA GLN A 31 7.79 -8.71 5.27
C GLN A 31 6.82 -9.17 4.18
N ASP A 32 6.55 -10.48 4.11
CA ASP A 32 5.62 -11.06 3.13
C ASP A 32 4.19 -10.53 3.36
N LYS A 33 3.76 -10.40 4.61
CA LYS A 33 2.45 -9.83 4.93
C LYS A 33 2.32 -8.36 4.50
N GLY A 34 3.36 -7.55 4.72
CA GLY A 34 3.40 -6.15 4.29
C GLY A 34 3.28 -6.04 2.77
N ARG A 35 4.07 -6.84 2.04
CA ARG A 35 4.03 -6.93 0.59
C ARG A 35 2.65 -7.36 0.07
N ASN A 36 2.07 -8.40 0.64
CA ASN A 36 0.77 -8.93 0.21
C ASN A 36 -0.37 -7.93 0.44
N ASN A 37 -0.33 -7.20 1.56
CA ASN A 37 -1.32 -6.16 1.82
C ASN A 37 -1.24 -5.02 0.79
N LEU A 38 -0.01 -4.58 0.44
CA LEU A 38 0.19 -3.56 -0.59
C LEU A 38 -0.29 -4.04 -1.97
N ILE A 39 0.02 -5.29 -2.35
CA ILE A 39 -0.46 -5.85 -3.62
C ILE A 39 -1.98 -5.99 -3.62
N SER A 40 -2.60 -6.44 -2.52
CA SER A 40 -4.04 -6.58 -2.42
C SER A 40 -4.77 -5.23 -2.54
N ALA A 41 -4.25 -4.19 -1.89
CA ALA A 41 -4.86 -2.86 -1.90
C ALA A 41 -4.65 -2.08 -3.20
N PHE A 42 -3.49 -2.23 -3.86
CA PHE A 42 -3.10 -1.42 -5.01
C PHE A 42 -2.99 -2.20 -6.34
N GLY A 43 -3.13 -3.52 -6.30
CA GLY A 43 -2.93 -4.45 -7.41
C GLY A 43 -1.45 -4.78 -7.67
N ASN A 44 -0.54 -3.84 -7.46
CA ASN A 44 0.90 -4.07 -7.50
C ASN A 44 1.67 -3.01 -6.68
N LEU A 45 2.96 -3.26 -6.44
CA LEU A 45 3.81 -2.36 -5.65
C LEU A 45 4.12 -1.03 -6.35
N ALA A 46 4.15 -0.99 -7.69
CA ALA A 46 4.41 0.24 -8.43
C ALA A 46 3.28 1.27 -8.21
N LYS A 47 2.03 0.83 -8.27
CA LYS A 47 0.85 1.65 -7.97
C LYS A 47 0.79 2.12 -6.52
N ALA A 48 1.22 1.27 -5.58
CA ALA A 48 1.34 1.67 -4.18
C ALA A 48 2.37 2.79 -4.01
N ASN A 49 3.51 2.70 -4.70
CA ASN A 49 4.53 3.74 -4.70
C ASN A 49 4.05 5.03 -5.38
N GLU A 50 3.38 4.94 -6.54
CA GLU A 50 2.75 6.09 -7.22
C GLU A 50 1.83 6.85 -6.28
N TYR A 51 0.93 6.15 -5.58
CA TYR A 51 0.01 6.74 -4.60
C TYR A 51 0.76 7.49 -3.48
N LEU A 52 1.80 6.88 -2.91
CA LEU A 52 2.60 7.50 -1.84
C LEU A 52 3.34 8.76 -2.33
N VAL A 53 3.91 8.69 -3.53
CA VAL A 53 4.59 9.84 -4.16
C VAL A 53 3.61 10.98 -4.42
N GLU A 54 2.42 10.69 -4.96
CA GLU A 54 1.37 11.70 -5.13
C GLU A 54 0.91 12.29 -3.81
N TYR A 55 0.80 11.49 -2.75
CA TYR A 55 0.44 11.97 -1.42
C TYR A 55 1.47 12.97 -0.86
N THR A 56 2.77 12.72 -1.06
CA THR A 56 3.83 13.64 -0.61
C THR A 56 3.92 14.96 -1.38
N LYS A 57 3.28 15.06 -2.55
CA LYS A 57 3.25 16.28 -3.37
C LYS A 57 2.06 17.20 -3.06
N LYS A 58 1.10 16.73 -2.28
CA LYS A 58 -0.03 17.52 -1.78
C LYS A 58 0.36 18.27 -0.52
#